data_AF-A0A1F9ZZF4-F1
#
_entry.id   AF-A0A1F9ZZF4-F1
#
_cell.length_a   1.000
_cell.length_b   1.000
_cell.length_c   1.000
_cell.angle_alpha   90.00
_cell.angle_beta   90.00
_cell.angle_gamma   90.00
#
_symmetry.space_group_name_H-M   'P 1'
#
loop_
_entity.id
_entity.type
_entity.pdbx_description
1 polymer ?
#
loop_
_entity_poly.entity_id
_entity_poly.type
_entity_poly.pdbx_seq_one_letter_code
_entity_poly.pdbx_strand_id
1 'polypeptide(L)'
;MIVVGERINGQFVEVAKAIDARNAKYVQDLAMEQVNAGAQVLDINTGPGRQDAVETMTWLVRSVQDAVDVRVSIDAPGLKVQQAGLTAARKEPMINSTTAELKRMEKFFPLAKEHNADIVCLTIDEKGIPNSVEGRSEIAMLLLGNAMDIGIPQERIYIDPVVLPISAAQSQCPMLCDAITAFRNLSTPPPKTIVGLSNVSSGAEERSLLNRTYLAMLLGRGLDAAIVDPNDVDLMKVVKAAEVLLNQKLYAHSFLRA
;
A
#
# COMPACT_ATOMS: atom_id res chain seq x y z
N MET A 1 -7.59 -5.94 -9.18
CA MET A 1 -7.02 -5.27 -7.97
C MET A 1 -5.61 -4.81 -8.26
N ILE A 2 -5.16 -3.69 -7.67
CA ILE A 2 -3.76 -3.25 -7.73
C ILE A 2 -2.94 -4.00 -6.66
N VAL A 3 -1.89 -4.69 -7.09
CA VAL A 3 -0.94 -5.41 -6.24
C VAL A 3 0.28 -4.53 -6.03
N VAL A 4 0.51 -4.15 -4.77
CA VAL A 4 1.70 -3.42 -4.33
C VAL A 4 2.65 -4.43 -3.67
N GLY A 5 3.81 -4.68 -4.26
CA GLY A 5 4.77 -5.66 -3.76
C GLY A 5 5.54 -5.13 -2.54
N GLU A 6 5.52 -5.87 -1.43
CA GLU A 6 6.02 -5.41 -0.12
C GLU A 6 7.49 -5.75 0.17
N ARG A 7 8.19 -6.44 -0.74
CA ARG A 7 9.43 -7.15 -0.40
C ARG A 7 10.66 -6.26 -0.33
N ILE A 8 10.67 -5.08 -0.97
CA ILE A 8 11.81 -4.14 -0.94
C ILE A 8 11.69 -3.26 0.30
N ASN A 9 11.83 -3.91 1.47
CA ASN A 9 11.68 -3.30 2.76
C ASN A 9 12.87 -3.61 3.67
N GLY A 10 13.57 -2.57 4.14
CA GLY A 10 14.74 -2.68 5.00
C GLY A 10 14.48 -3.25 6.41
N GLN A 11 13.24 -3.60 6.76
CA GLN A 11 12.95 -4.44 7.93
C GLN A 11 13.36 -5.90 7.71
N PHE A 12 13.43 -6.37 6.45
CA PHE A 12 13.90 -7.70 6.13
C PHE A 12 15.43 -7.75 6.15
N VAL A 13 15.98 -8.67 6.94
CA VAL A 13 17.42 -8.78 7.21
C VAL A 13 18.27 -8.80 5.93
N GLU A 14 17.89 -9.58 4.92
CA GLU A 14 18.67 -9.67 3.68
C GLU A 14 18.55 -8.40 2.82
N VAL A 15 17.40 -7.73 2.84
CA VAL A 15 17.22 -6.44 2.15
C VAL A 15 18.02 -5.35 2.84
N ALA A 16 18.03 -5.32 4.19
CA ALA A 16 18.85 -4.40 4.97
C ALA A 16 20.34 -4.54 4.63
N LYS A 17 20.86 -5.78 4.61
CA LYS A 17 22.24 -6.06 4.19
C LYS A 17 22.54 -5.58 2.77
N ALA A 18 21.60 -5.81 1.83
CA ALA A 18 21.76 -5.35 0.46
C ALA A 18 21.78 -3.81 0.35
N ILE A 19 20.95 -3.13 1.14
CA ILE A 19 20.94 -1.67 1.24
C ILE A 19 22.27 -1.15 1.78
N ASP A 20 22.76 -1.72 2.89
CA ASP A 20 24.02 -1.33 3.54
C ASP A 20 25.23 -1.53 2.63
N ALA A 21 25.23 -2.61 1.84
CA ALA A 21 26.27 -2.91 0.87
C ALA A 21 26.11 -2.17 -0.48
N ARG A 22 25.08 -1.32 -0.65
CA ARG A 22 24.68 -0.71 -1.94
C ARG A 22 24.62 -1.74 -3.08
N ASN A 23 24.14 -2.95 -2.78
CA ASN A 23 24.04 -4.06 -3.72
C ASN A 23 22.83 -3.86 -4.65
N ALA A 24 23.03 -3.10 -5.72
CA ALA A 24 21.97 -2.78 -6.69
C ALA A 24 21.41 -4.05 -7.34
N LYS A 25 22.27 -5.04 -7.63
CA LYS A 25 21.86 -6.29 -8.27
C LYS A 25 20.82 -7.05 -7.43
N TYR A 26 21.03 -7.17 -6.12
CA TYR A 26 20.06 -7.83 -5.25
C TYR A 26 18.70 -7.12 -5.25
N VAL A 27 18.69 -5.78 -5.17
CA VAL A 27 17.46 -4.98 -5.21
C VAL A 27 16.75 -5.11 -6.55
N GLN A 28 17.51 -5.11 -7.65
CA GLN A 28 16.99 -5.28 -9.01
C GLN A 28 16.40 -6.66 -9.24
N ASP A 29 17.08 -7.72 -8.79
CA ASP A 29 16.60 -9.09 -8.88
C ASP A 29 15.28 -9.24 -8.10
N LEU A 30 15.17 -8.65 -6.92
CA LEU A 30 13.95 -8.64 -6.10
C LEU A 30 12.81 -7.83 -6.73
N ALA A 31 13.12 -6.73 -7.42
CA ALA A 31 12.14 -5.95 -8.17
C ALA A 31 11.59 -6.75 -9.35
N MET A 32 12.45 -7.39 -10.14
CA MET A 32 12.06 -8.25 -11.26
C MET A 32 11.22 -9.43 -10.78
N GLU A 33 11.61 -10.07 -9.68
CA GLU A 33 10.87 -11.19 -9.08
C GLU A 33 9.42 -10.79 -8.73
N GLN A 34 9.22 -9.67 -8.06
CA GLN A 34 7.89 -9.21 -7.67
C GLN A 34 7.03 -8.79 -8.88
N VAL A 35 7.62 -8.12 -9.87
CA VAL A 35 6.92 -7.74 -11.11
C VAL A 35 6.52 -8.97 -11.92
N ASN A 36 7.40 -9.98 -12.02
CA ASN A 36 7.09 -11.26 -12.67
C ASN A 36 5.99 -12.03 -11.93
N ALA A 37 5.87 -11.84 -10.62
CA ALA A 37 4.80 -12.40 -9.81
C ALA A 37 3.47 -11.62 -9.89
N GLY A 38 3.46 -10.46 -10.56
CA GLY A 38 2.25 -9.70 -10.89
C GLY A 38 2.09 -8.37 -10.15
N ALA A 39 3.11 -7.90 -9.42
CA ALA A 39 3.07 -6.57 -8.80
C ALA A 39 3.04 -5.45 -9.86
N GLN A 40 2.10 -4.51 -9.74
CA GLN A 40 2.03 -3.32 -10.59
C GLN A 40 2.65 -2.07 -9.94
N VAL A 41 2.85 -2.11 -8.62
CA VAL A 41 3.56 -1.10 -7.84
C VAL A 41 4.53 -1.82 -6.91
N LEU A 42 5.71 -1.25 -6.66
CA LEU A 42 6.65 -1.78 -5.67
C LEU A 42 6.76 -0.83 -4.49
N ASP A 43 6.52 -1.32 -3.29
CA ASP A 43 6.72 -0.59 -2.04
C ASP A 43 8.21 -0.56 -1.69
N ILE A 44 8.72 0.65 -1.45
CA ILE A 44 10.13 0.93 -1.23
C ILE A 44 10.28 1.53 0.17
N ASN A 45 10.83 0.74 1.09
CA ASN A 45 11.05 1.15 2.47
C ASN A 45 12.54 1.00 2.83
N THR A 46 13.14 2.07 3.36
CA THR A 46 14.58 2.08 3.71
C THR A 46 14.92 1.22 4.93
N GLY A 47 13.93 0.85 5.73
CA GLY A 47 14.12 0.27 7.06
C GLY A 47 14.25 1.34 8.15
N PRO A 48 14.19 0.93 9.43
CA PRO A 48 14.12 1.84 10.57
C PRO A 48 15.46 2.52 10.89
N GLY A 49 15.39 3.73 11.45
CA GLY A 49 16.49 4.36 12.21
C GLY A 49 17.72 4.81 11.40
N ARG A 50 17.64 4.87 10.06
CA ARG A 50 18.77 5.22 9.21
C ARG A 50 19.06 6.72 9.21
N GLN A 51 20.32 7.10 9.42
CA GLN A 51 20.77 8.50 9.29
C GLN A 51 20.85 8.94 7.82
N ASP A 52 21.15 8.01 6.92
CA ASP A 52 21.30 8.22 5.47
C ASP A 52 20.01 7.94 4.69
N ALA A 53 18.84 7.95 5.34
CA ALA A 53 17.57 7.52 4.75
C ALA A 53 17.21 8.26 3.44
N VAL A 54 17.53 9.55 3.33
CA VAL A 54 17.29 10.37 2.13
C VAL A 54 18.09 9.86 0.92
N GLU A 55 19.37 9.60 1.11
CA GLU A 55 20.26 9.08 0.07
C GLU A 55 19.86 7.64 -0.28
N THR A 56 19.59 6.82 0.73
CA THR A 56 19.16 5.43 0.55
C THR A 56 17.85 5.31 -0.22
N MET A 57 16.85 6.14 0.07
CA MET A 57 15.59 6.14 -0.68
C MET A 57 15.82 6.51 -2.15
N THR A 58 16.63 7.55 -2.42
CA THR A 58 16.98 7.95 -3.79
C THR A 58 17.67 6.80 -4.54
N TRP A 59 18.61 6.12 -3.89
CA TRP A 59 19.34 4.98 -4.47
C TRP A 59 18.42 3.79 -4.73
N LEU A 60 17.54 3.44 -3.79
CA LEU A 60 16.58 2.35 -3.94
C LEU A 60 15.64 2.58 -5.12
N VAL A 61 14.99 3.76 -5.19
CA VAL A 61 14.05 4.10 -6.27
C VAL A 61 14.72 3.99 -7.64
N ARG A 62 15.94 4.55 -7.78
CA ARG A 62 16.70 4.47 -9.03
C ARG A 62 17.07 3.03 -9.38
N SER A 63 17.60 2.28 -8.40
CA SER A 63 18.00 0.89 -8.61
C SER A 63 16.84 0.02 -9.08
N VAL A 64 15.66 0.19 -8.49
CA VAL A 64 14.44 -0.51 -8.89
C VAL A 64 14.02 -0.14 -10.31
N GLN A 65 13.94 1.15 -10.62
CA GLN A 65 13.48 1.62 -11.93
C GLN A 65 14.53 1.49 -13.05
N ASP A 66 15.75 1.08 -12.73
CA ASP A 66 16.73 0.62 -13.72
C ASP A 66 16.50 -0.83 -14.17
N ALA A 67 15.76 -1.63 -13.39
CA ALA A 67 15.46 -3.03 -13.73
C ALA A 67 14.02 -3.29 -14.16
N VAL A 68 13.05 -2.51 -13.69
CA VAL A 68 11.62 -2.73 -13.98
C VAL A 68 10.88 -1.44 -14.32
N ASP A 69 9.89 -1.57 -15.21
CA ASP A 69 9.08 -0.46 -15.70
C ASP A 69 7.73 -0.34 -14.96
N VAL A 70 7.76 -0.27 -13.62
CA VAL A 70 6.55 -0.16 -12.77
C VAL A 70 6.59 1.08 -11.88
N ARG A 71 5.43 1.45 -11.33
CA ARG A 71 5.31 2.56 -10.37
C ARG A 71 5.92 2.15 -9.03
N VAL A 72 6.31 3.13 -8.21
CA VAL A 72 6.84 2.90 -6.86
C VAL A 72 5.95 3.55 -5.80
N SER A 73 5.76 2.86 -4.68
CA SER A 73 5.19 3.38 -3.44
C SER A 73 6.35 3.74 -2.51
N ILE A 74 6.50 5.04 -2.23
CA ILE A 74 7.55 5.54 -1.34
C ILE A 74 7.03 5.38 0.08
N ASP A 75 7.52 4.36 0.79
CA ASP A 75 7.15 4.05 2.17
C ASP A 75 8.18 4.67 3.13
N ALA A 76 7.84 5.85 3.62
CA ALA A 76 8.65 6.55 4.62
C ALA A 76 7.80 7.47 5.52
N PRO A 77 8.05 7.48 6.84
CA PRO A 77 7.33 8.38 7.75
C PRO A 77 7.77 9.84 7.62
N GLY A 78 9.01 10.08 7.17
CA GLY A 78 9.66 11.39 7.18
C GLY A 78 9.55 12.14 5.85
N LEU A 79 9.09 13.39 5.91
CA LEU A 79 8.85 14.24 4.72
C LEU A 79 10.08 14.37 3.80
N LYS A 80 11.28 14.51 4.36
CA LYS A 80 12.52 14.64 3.55
C LYS A 80 12.83 13.38 2.74
N VAL A 81 12.56 12.21 3.33
CA VAL A 81 12.79 10.91 2.68
C VAL A 81 11.72 10.70 1.61
N GLN A 82 10.47 11.07 1.93
CA GLN A 82 9.36 11.08 0.99
C GLN A 82 9.70 11.91 -0.25
N GLN A 83 10.09 13.17 -0.05
CA GLN A 83 10.46 14.11 -1.10
C GLN A 83 11.55 13.55 -2.00
N ALA A 84 12.60 12.96 -1.42
CA ALA A 84 13.71 12.40 -2.18
C ALA A 84 13.29 11.21 -3.05
N GLY A 85 12.44 10.32 -2.52
CA GLY A 85 11.88 9.21 -3.28
C GLY A 85 11.00 9.67 -4.44
N LEU A 86 10.11 10.65 -4.20
CA LEU A 86 9.23 11.21 -5.22
C LEU A 86 10.02 11.89 -6.35
N THR A 87 11.02 12.71 -6.00
CA THR A 87 11.90 13.37 -6.98
C THR A 87 12.73 12.37 -7.78
N ALA A 88 13.08 11.22 -7.20
CA ALA A 88 13.85 10.18 -7.88
C ALA A 88 13.02 9.31 -8.84
N ALA A 89 11.70 9.26 -8.67
CA ALA A 89 10.82 8.41 -9.45
C ALA A 89 10.63 8.93 -10.88
N ARG A 90 10.71 8.01 -11.86
CA ARG A 90 10.51 8.29 -13.31
C ARG A 90 9.06 8.20 -13.77
N LYS A 91 8.21 7.53 -12.99
CA LYS A 91 6.75 7.36 -13.21
C LYS A 91 6.00 7.99 -12.04
N GLU A 92 4.70 8.25 -12.20
CA GLU A 92 3.85 8.80 -11.14
C GLU A 92 3.94 7.93 -9.88
N PRO A 93 4.56 8.42 -8.79
CA PRO A 93 4.75 7.60 -7.60
C PRO A 93 3.48 7.54 -6.75
N MET A 94 3.54 6.75 -5.69
CA MET A 94 2.56 6.72 -4.60
C MET A 94 3.25 7.15 -3.30
N ILE A 95 2.57 7.97 -2.51
CA ILE A 95 2.98 8.34 -1.16
C ILE A 95 2.39 7.34 -0.17
N ASN A 96 3.25 6.63 0.57
CA ASN A 96 2.88 5.76 1.67
C ASN A 96 3.55 6.28 2.96
N SER A 97 2.89 7.06 3.81
CA SER A 97 1.50 7.52 3.78
C SER A 97 1.34 8.80 4.62
N THR A 98 0.14 9.40 4.59
CA THR A 98 -0.28 10.43 5.55
C THR A 98 -1.33 9.91 6.54
N THR A 99 -1.41 10.56 7.70
CA THR A 99 -2.49 10.41 8.70
C THR A 99 -3.36 11.66 8.69
N ALA A 100 -4.45 11.67 9.45
CA ALA A 100 -5.39 12.79 9.58
C ALA A 100 -4.97 13.85 10.60
N GLU A 101 -3.68 13.89 10.95
CA GLU A 101 -3.09 15.00 11.69
C GLU A 101 -2.95 16.21 10.75
N LEU A 102 -3.55 17.34 11.10
CA LEU A 102 -3.60 18.53 10.23
C LEU A 102 -2.21 18.97 9.76
N LYS A 103 -1.23 19.02 10.67
CA LYS A 103 0.16 19.38 10.37
C LYS A 103 0.85 18.42 9.39
N ARG A 104 0.39 17.17 9.32
CA ARG A 104 0.90 16.16 8.39
C ARG A 104 0.21 16.33 7.03
N MET A 105 -1.11 16.45 7.01
CA MET A 105 -1.90 16.73 5.81
C MET A 105 -1.42 17.99 5.06
N GLU A 106 -1.19 19.10 5.78
CA GLU A 106 -0.69 20.37 5.25
C GLU A 106 0.67 20.26 4.55
N LYS A 107 1.43 19.19 4.80
CA LYS A 107 2.73 18.94 4.16
C LYS A 107 2.64 17.88 3.08
N PHE A 108 1.93 16.78 3.34
CA PHE A 108 1.88 15.63 2.45
C PHE A 108 0.92 15.83 1.26
N PHE A 109 -0.19 16.56 1.42
CA PHE A 109 -1.08 16.83 0.29
C PHE A 109 -0.44 17.78 -0.75
N PRO A 110 0.17 18.92 -0.37
CA PRO A 110 0.90 19.73 -1.35
C PRO A 110 2.03 18.94 -2.04
N LEU A 111 2.73 18.08 -1.29
CA LEU A 111 3.76 17.21 -1.84
C LEU A 111 3.18 16.22 -2.88
N ALA A 112 2.03 15.60 -2.58
CA ALA A 112 1.34 14.73 -3.52
C ALA A 112 0.97 15.47 -4.82
N LYS A 113 0.46 16.70 -4.68
CA LYS A 113 0.06 17.54 -5.81
C LYS A 113 1.26 17.96 -6.66
N GLU A 114 2.34 18.42 -6.03
CA GLU A 114 3.58 18.85 -6.70
C GLU A 114 4.19 17.73 -7.53
N HIS A 115 4.23 16.51 -6.99
CA HIS A 115 4.85 15.35 -7.64
C HIS A 115 3.88 14.56 -8.52
N ASN A 116 2.65 15.05 -8.68
CA ASN A 116 1.58 14.32 -9.36
C ASN A 116 1.56 12.86 -8.86
N ALA A 117 1.49 12.66 -7.55
CA ALA A 117 1.57 11.36 -6.88
C ALA A 117 0.20 10.90 -6.36
N ASP A 118 -0.02 9.58 -6.35
CA ASP A 118 -1.12 9.00 -5.57
C ASP A 118 -0.78 9.10 -4.08
N ILE A 119 -1.78 9.10 -3.20
CA ILE A 119 -1.53 9.21 -1.76
C ILE A 119 -2.35 8.21 -0.96
N VAL A 120 -1.66 7.45 -0.11
CA VAL A 120 -2.26 6.60 0.92
C VAL A 120 -2.55 7.44 2.15
N CYS A 121 -3.79 7.36 2.61
CA CYS A 121 -4.36 8.13 3.70
C CYS A 121 -4.84 7.15 4.80
N LEU A 122 -4.03 6.97 5.83
CA LEU A 122 -4.34 6.09 6.95
C LEU A 122 -5.45 6.71 7.81
N THR A 123 -6.47 5.92 8.20
CA THR A 123 -7.51 6.38 9.12
C THR A 123 -7.00 6.41 10.56
N ILE A 124 -6.07 7.32 10.83
CA ILE A 124 -5.43 7.57 12.12
C ILE A 124 -5.47 9.08 12.37
N ASP A 125 -5.89 9.50 13.55
CA ASP A 125 -5.80 10.90 14.00
C ASP A 125 -4.93 11.02 15.26
N GLU A 126 -4.93 12.18 15.91
CA GLU A 126 -4.20 12.42 17.15
C GLU A 126 -4.64 11.51 18.33
N LYS A 127 -5.84 10.92 18.26
CA LYS A 127 -6.38 9.97 19.24
C LYS A 127 -6.01 8.53 18.91
N GLY A 128 -5.43 8.29 17.74
CA GLY A 128 -4.99 6.97 17.28
C GLY A 128 -5.96 6.35 16.28
N ILE A 129 -6.11 5.02 16.35
CA ILE A 129 -6.89 4.24 15.40
C ILE A 129 -8.32 4.08 15.94
N PRO A 130 -9.37 4.53 15.23
CA PRO A 130 -10.75 4.30 15.67
C PRO A 130 -11.12 2.82 15.66
N ASN A 131 -11.91 2.41 16.67
CA ASN A 131 -12.36 1.03 16.82
C ASN A 131 -13.69 0.73 16.10
N SER A 132 -14.32 1.71 15.46
CA SER A 132 -15.62 1.58 14.77
C SER A 132 -15.56 2.00 13.30
N VAL A 133 -16.52 1.53 12.51
CA VAL A 133 -16.68 1.88 11.09
C VAL A 133 -16.94 3.38 10.95
N GLU A 134 -17.77 3.93 11.82
CA GLU A 134 -18.17 5.34 11.82
C GLU A 134 -16.95 6.23 12.07
N GLY A 135 -16.15 5.91 13.11
CA GLY A 135 -14.96 6.69 13.43
C GLY A 135 -13.91 6.65 12.31
N ARG A 136 -13.73 5.50 11.65
CA ARG A 136 -12.84 5.42 10.48
C ARG A 136 -13.40 6.19 9.29
N SER A 137 -14.72 6.19 9.10
CA SER A 137 -15.40 6.93 8.04
C SER A 137 -15.32 8.45 8.24
N GLU A 138 -15.45 8.92 9.48
CA GLU A 138 -15.24 10.32 9.86
C GLU A 138 -13.83 10.78 9.50
N ILE A 139 -12.82 10.00 9.87
CA ILE A 139 -11.41 10.29 9.51
C ILE A 139 -11.22 10.24 7.98
N ALA A 140 -11.78 9.25 7.29
CA ALA A 140 -11.69 9.14 5.84
C ALA A 140 -12.31 10.35 5.13
N MET A 141 -13.46 10.84 5.59
CA MET A 141 -14.09 12.07 5.06
C MET A 141 -13.22 13.30 5.30
N LEU A 142 -12.58 13.40 6.47
CA LEU A 142 -11.65 14.50 6.78
C LEU A 142 -10.46 14.49 5.82
N LEU A 143 -9.84 13.33 5.61
CA LEU A 143 -8.72 13.16 4.67
C LEU A 143 -9.13 13.49 3.23
N LEU A 144 -10.29 12.98 2.81
CA LEU A 144 -10.83 13.20 1.47
C LEU A 144 -11.12 14.68 1.21
N GLY A 145 -11.81 15.35 2.14
CA GLY A 145 -12.13 16.79 2.03
C GLY A 145 -10.87 17.65 1.92
N ASN A 146 -9.90 17.46 2.83
CA ASN A 146 -8.66 18.25 2.82
C ASN A 146 -7.82 18.03 1.54
N ALA A 147 -7.76 16.81 1.03
CA ALA A 147 -7.06 16.50 -0.21
C ALA A 147 -7.75 17.15 -1.42
N MET A 148 -9.09 17.09 -1.48
CA MET A 148 -9.89 17.69 -2.55
C MET A 148 -9.86 19.22 -2.54
N ASP A 149 -9.86 19.86 -1.36
CA ASP A 149 -9.80 21.32 -1.21
C ASP A 149 -8.54 21.92 -1.86
N ILE A 150 -7.45 21.17 -1.88
CA ILE A 150 -6.23 21.58 -2.57
C ILE A 150 -6.15 21.06 -4.02
N GLY A 151 -7.15 20.34 -4.50
CA GLY A 151 -7.28 19.86 -5.88
C GLY A 151 -6.63 18.51 -6.17
N ILE A 152 -6.43 17.64 -5.18
CA ILE A 152 -6.10 16.23 -5.45
C ILE A 152 -7.39 15.50 -5.88
N PRO A 153 -7.41 14.87 -7.06
CA PRO A 153 -8.58 14.14 -7.54
C PRO A 153 -8.81 12.87 -6.72
N GLN A 154 -10.08 12.52 -6.51
CA GLN A 154 -10.51 11.42 -5.62
C GLN A 154 -9.93 10.06 -6.03
N GLU A 155 -9.74 9.82 -7.32
CA GLU A 155 -9.21 8.56 -7.87
C GLU A 155 -7.73 8.32 -7.53
N ARG A 156 -7.07 9.32 -6.94
CA ARG A 156 -5.66 9.28 -6.51
C ARG A 156 -5.50 9.14 -5.01
N ILE A 157 -6.59 9.18 -4.27
CA ILE A 157 -6.62 9.03 -2.82
C ILE A 157 -6.95 7.58 -2.51
N TYR A 158 -6.07 6.93 -1.74
CA TYR A 158 -6.25 5.56 -1.26
C TYR A 158 -6.47 5.60 0.25
N ILE A 159 -7.68 5.32 0.70
CA ILE A 159 -7.98 5.26 2.13
C ILE A 159 -7.55 3.90 2.68
N ASP A 160 -6.77 3.90 3.75
CA ASP A 160 -6.33 2.68 4.44
C ASP A 160 -6.98 2.59 5.83
N PRO A 161 -7.85 1.57 6.07
CA PRO A 161 -8.46 1.34 7.37
C PRO A 161 -7.52 0.59 8.34
N VAL A 162 -6.21 0.62 8.15
CA VAL A 162 -5.17 0.15 9.08
C VAL A 162 -5.45 -1.24 9.63
N VAL A 163 -5.04 -2.25 8.87
CA VAL A 163 -5.08 -3.66 9.30
C VAL A 163 -4.20 -3.87 10.53
N LEU A 164 -4.79 -4.48 11.57
CA LEU A 164 -4.11 -4.81 12.82
C LEU A 164 -3.85 -6.32 12.95
N PRO A 165 -2.81 -6.73 13.73
CA PRO A 165 -2.54 -8.15 13.96
C PRO A 165 -3.71 -8.88 14.60
N ILE A 166 -4.08 -10.03 14.04
CA ILE A 166 -5.18 -10.86 14.52
C ILE A 166 -4.98 -11.32 15.98
N SER A 167 -3.73 -11.52 16.38
CA SER A 167 -3.32 -11.92 17.73
C SER A 167 -3.69 -10.89 18.80
N ALA A 168 -3.81 -9.61 18.43
CA ALA A 168 -4.14 -8.52 19.33
C ALA A 168 -5.54 -7.94 19.12
N ALA A 169 -6.06 -8.01 17.89
CA ALA A 169 -7.24 -7.24 17.48
C ALA A 169 -8.18 -8.03 16.56
N GLN A 170 -8.44 -9.30 16.86
CA GLN A 170 -9.29 -10.18 16.03
C GLN A 170 -10.66 -9.58 15.65
N SER A 171 -11.32 -8.87 16.57
CA SER A 171 -12.62 -8.22 16.33
C SER A 171 -12.58 -7.13 15.26
N GLN A 172 -11.40 -6.61 14.93
CA GLN A 172 -11.21 -5.61 13.88
C GLN A 172 -11.34 -6.20 12.48
N CYS A 173 -11.08 -7.50 12.27
CA CYS A 173 -11.12 -8.12 10.94
C CYS A 173 -12.50 -7.97 10.24
N PRO A 174 -13.64 -8.36 10.85
CA PRO A 174 -14.95 -8.12 10.23
C PRO A 174 -15.28 -6.63 10.12
N MET A 175 -14.92 -5.81 11.11
CA MET A 175 -15.17 -4.37 11.10
C MET A 175 -14.48 -3.67 9.92
N LEU A 176 -13.23 -4.06 9.60
CA LEU A 176 -12.50 -3.52 8.46
C LEU A 176 -13.17 -3.88 7.12
N CYS A 177 -13.77 -5.07 7.01
CA CYS A 177 -14.57 -5.42 5.83
C CYS A 177 -15.77 -4.45 5.66
N ASP A 178 -16.43 -4.10 6.76
CA ASP A 178 -17.53 -3.15 6.74
C ASP A 178 -17.03 -1.71 6.46
N ALA A 179 -15.85 -1.34 6.98
CA ALA A 179 -15.21 -0.06 6.70
C ALA A 179 -14.85 0.11 5.21
N ILE A 180 -14.29 -0.93 4.56
CA ILE A 180 -14.04 -0.91 3.11
C ILE A 180 -15.35 -0.66 2.34
N THR A 181 -16.44 -1.31 2.76
CA THR A 181 -17.76 -1.09 2.14
C THR A 181 -18.24 0.35 2.36
N ALA A 182 -18.08 0.88 3.57
CA ALA A 182 -18.47 2.25 3.91
C ALA A 182 -17.69 3.30 3.12
N PHE A 183 -16.38 3.12 2.95
CA PHE A 183 -15.52 4.06 2.21
C PHE A 183 -15.96 4.28 0.78
N ARG A 184 -16.48 3.24 0.13
CA ARG A 184 -17.02 3.32 -1.24
C ARG A 184 -18.27 4.20 -1.35
N ASN A 185 -18.96 4.46 -0.24
CA ASN A 185 -20.16 5.29 -0.20
C ASN A 185 -19.88 6.74 0.23
N LEU A 186 -18.61 7.11 0.48
CA LEU A 186 -18.26 8.45 0.96
C LEU A 186 -18.33 9.53 -0.13
N SER A 187 -18.10 9.17 -1.39
CA SER A 187 -18.16 10.12 -2.50
C SER A 187 -18.50 9.43 -3.83
N THR A 188 -18.75 10.24 -4.86
CA THR A 188 -18.91 9.77 -6.24
C THR A 188 -18.03 10.62 -7.17
N PRO A 189 -17.03 10.04 -7.85
CA PRO A 189 -16.61 8.62 -7.76
C PRO A 189 -16.10 8.23 -6.35
N PRO A 190 -16.13 6.93 -6.00
CA PRO A 190 -15.62 6.47 -4.71
C PRO A 190 -14.10 6.73 -4.61
N PRO A 191 -13.57 7.05 -3.41
CA PRO A 191 -12.14 7.00 -3.19
C PRO A 191 -11.66 5.56 -3.33
N LYS A 192 -10.39 5.36 -3.68
CA LYS A 192 -9.80 4.02 -3.68
C LYS A 192 -9.53 3.59 -2.25
N THR A 193 -9.40 2.29 -2.06
CA THR A 193 -9.02 1.66 -0.79
C THR A 193 -7.76 0.83 -0.93
N ILE A 194 -6.91 0.87 0.09
CA ILE A 194 -5.68 0.07 0.17
C ILE A 194 -5.50 -0.52 1.56
N VAL A 195 -4.83 -1.66 1.68
CA VAL A 195 -4.43 -2.21 2.98
C VAL A 195 -3.01 -2.76 2.95
N GLY A 196 -2.29 -2.62 4.06
CA GLY A 196 -1.15 -3.47 4.40
C GLY A 196 -1.62 -4.87 4.83
N LEU A 197 -1.78 -5.80 3.90
CA LEU A 197 -2.44 -7.09 4.17
C LEU A 197 -1.66 -7.93 5.18
N SER A 198 -0.33 -8.00 5.03
CA SER A 198 0.54 -8.84 5.85
C SER A 198 0.51 -8.50 7.35
N ASN A 199 -0.04 -7.33 7.72
CA ASN A 199 -0.26 -6.95 9.11
C ASN A 199 -1.27 -7.86 9.82
N VAL A 200 -2.27 -8.42 9.11
CA VAL A 200 -3.32 -9.24 9.75
C VAL A 200 -2.74 -10.47 10.42
N SER A 201 -1.71 -11.07 9.81
CA SER A 201 -1.08 -12.30 10.29
C SER A 201 0.18 -12.08 11.11
N SER A 202 0.49 -10.83 11.50
CA SER A 202 1.66 -10.53 12.31
C SER A 202 1.65 -11.31 13.64
N GLY A 203 2.68 -12.14 13.83
CA GLY A 203 2.84 -13.02 15.00
C GLY A 203 2.02 -14.32 14.96
N ALA A 204 1.30 -14.62 13.87
CA ALA A 204 0.60 -15.88 13.69
C ALA A 204 1.49 -16.94 13.01
N GLU A 205 1.16 -18.23 13.20
CA GLU A 205 1.85 -19.35 12.54
C GLU A 205 1.42 -19.48 11.08
N GLU A 206 0.12 -19.62 10.82
CA GLU A 206 -0.45 -19.87 9.48
C GLU A 206 -0.67 -18.58 8.67
N ARG A 207 0.41 -17.79 8.52
CA ARG A 207 0.33 -16.43 7.97
C ARG A 207 -0.24 -16.37 6.57
N SER A 208 0.28 -17.20 5.66
CA SER A 208 -0.14 -17.22 4.26
C SER A 208 -1.64 -17.57 4.13
N LEU A 209 -2.14 -18.51 4.94
CA LEU A 209 -3.56 -18.86 4.96
C LEU A 209 -4.43 -17.71 5.44
N LEU A 210 -4.03 -17.06 6.54
CA LEU A 210 -4.76 -15.90 7.07
C LEU A 210 -4.77 -14.74 6.06
N ASN A 211 -3.61 -14.42 5.47
CA ASN A 211 -3.46 -13.35 4.49
C ASN A 211 -4.40 -13.56 3.29
N ARG A 212 -4.32 -14.71 2.61
CA ARG A 212 -5.12 -14.96 1.40
C ARG A 212 -6.62 -15.09 1.67
N THR A 213 -6.99 -15.64 2.84
CA THR A 213 -8.41 -15.71 3.25
C THR A 213 -8.96 -14.31 3.51
N TYR A 214 -8.21 -13.48 4.23
CA TYR A 214 -8.62 -12.12 4.54
C TYR A 214 -8.66 -11.24 3.29
N LEU A 215 -7.70 -11.40 2.37
CA LEU A 215 -7.72 -10.74 1.07
C LEU A 215 -9.00 -11.06 0.28
N ALA A 216 -9.43 -12.32 0.23
CA ALA A 216 -10.67 -12.71 -0.42
C ALA A 216 -11.90 -12.02 0.21
N MET A 217 -11.93 -11.91 1.54
CA MET A 217 -13.00 -11.20 2.27
C MET A 217 -13.03 -9.72 1.88
N LEU A 218 -11.88 -9.04 1.87
CA LEU A 218 -11.77 -7.61 1.54
C LEU A 218 -12.09 -7.34 0.06
N LEU A 219 -11.64 -8.20 -0.85
CA LEU A 219 -11.98 -8.13 -2.28
C LEU A 219 -13.49 -8.23 -2.49
N GLY A 220 -14.17 -9.12 -1.76
CA GLY A 220 -15.63 -9.23 -1.76
C GLY A 220 -16.35 -7.95 -1.29
N ARG A 221 -15.66 -7.05 -0.58
CA ARG A 221 -16.17 -5.74 -0.15
C ARG A 221 -15.78 -4.59 -1.08
N GLY A 222 -14.96 -4.86 -2.09
CA GLY A 222 -14.54 -3.89 -3.09
C GLY A 222 -13.22 -3.20 -2.79
N LEU A 223 -12.28 -3.89 -2.13
CA LEU A 223 -10.91 -3.42 -1.99
C LEU A 223 -10.26 -3.17 -3.37
N ASP A 224 -9.62 -2.01 -3.55
CA ASP A 224 -9.00 -1.62 -4.82
C ASP A 224 -7.53 -2.05 -4.93
N ALA A 225 -6.78 -1.94 -3.84
CA ALA A 225 -5.36 -2.22 -3.77
C ALA A 225 -4.94 -2.95 -2.49
N ALA A 226 -3.83 -3.67 -2.53
CA ALA A 226 -3.23 -4.26 -1.34
C ALA A 226 -1.70 -4.28 -1.42
N ILE A 227 -1.05 -3.93 -0.31
CA ILE A 227 0.38 -4.17 -0.09
C ILE A 227 0.51 -5.61 0.42
N VAL A 228 1.13 -6.46 -0.38
CA VAL A 228 1.19 -7.92 -0.19
C VAL A 228 2.54 -8.46 -0.63
N ASP A 229 2.83 -9.72 -0.25
CA ASP A 229 3.87 -10.51 -0.89
C ASP A 229 3.32 -11.12 -2.21
N PRO A 230 3.71 -10.61 -3.40
CA PRO A 230 3.24 -11.16 -4.66
C PRO A 230 3.85 -12.54 -4.94
N ASN A 231 4.94 -12.92 -4.26
CA ASN A 231 5.58 -14.22 -4.42
C ASN A 231 4.83 -15.35 -3.72
N ASP A 232 3.84 -15.04 -2.88
CA ASP A 232 2.85 -16.01 -2.43
C ASP A 232 1.92 -16.40 -3.58
N VAL A 233 2.28 -17.49 -4.25
CA VAL A 233 1.55 -18.02 -5.42
C VAL A 233 0.09 -18.32 -5.11
N ASP A 234 -0.23 -18.79 -3.90
CA ASP A 234 -1.61 -19.12 -3.55
C ASP A 234 -2.43 -17.88 -3.24
N LEU A 235 -1.82 -16.85 -2.66
CA LEU A 235 -2.42 -15.51 -2.55
C LEU A 235 -2.71 -14.93 -3.94
N MET A 236 -1.78 -15.02 -4.88
CA MET A 236 -1.98 -14.51 -6.24
C MET A 236 -3.05 -15.30 -7.02
N LYS A 237 -3.21 -16.61 -6.77
CA LYS A 237 -4.36 -17.37 -7.30
C LYS A 237 -5.69 -16.84 -6.76
N VAL A 238 -5.76 -16.46 -5.48
CA VAL A 238 -6.97 -15.84 -4.90
C VAL A 238 -7.29 -14.52 -5.59
N VAL A 239 -6.30 -13.66 -5.85
CA VAL A 239 -6.50 -12.42 -6.60
C VAL A 239 -7.14 -12.69 -7.96
N LYS A 240 -6.55 -13.60 -8.76
CA LYS A 240 -7.08 -13.93 -10.10
C LYS A 240 -8.47 -14.54 -10.05
N ALA A 241 -8.74 -15.42 -9.07
CA ALA A 241 -10.06 -16.02 -8.90
C ALA A 241 -11.11 -14.97 -8.51
N ALA A 242 -10.77 -14.05 -7.60
CA ALA A 242 -11.65 -12.97 -7.19
C ALA A 242 -11.96 -12.01 -8.34
N GLU A 243 -10.99 -11.66 -9.19
CA GLU A 243 -11.22 -10.81 -10.37
C GLU A 243 -12.27 -11.41 -11.33
N VAL A 244 -12.28 -12.73 -11.50
CA VAL A 244 -13.31 -13.42 -12.29
C VAL A 244 -14.65 -13.43 -11.58
N LEU A 245 -14.68 -13.78 -10.28
CA LEU A 245 -15.90 -13.86 -9.49
C LEU A 245 -16.60 -12.49 -9.32
N LEU A 246 -15.81 -11.41 -9.28
CA LEU A 246 -16.29 -10.03 -9.21
C LEU A 246 -16.62 -9.45 -10.60
N ASN A 247 -16.56 -10.26 -11.66
CA ASN A 247 -16.82 -9.85 -13.05
C ASN A 247 -15.91 -8.70 -13.53
N GLN A 248 -14.69 -8.61 -12.99
CA GLN A 248 -13.66 -7.66 -13.41
C GLN A 248 -12.85 -8.21 -14.60
N LYS A 249 -12.81 -9.54 -14.74
CA LYS A 249 -12.23 -10.26 -15.88
C LYS A 249 -13.20 -11.31 -16.38
N LEU A 250 -13.24 -11.50 -17.71
CA LEU A 250 -14.03 -12.56 -18.32
C LEU A 250 -13.48 -13.93 -17.92
N TYR A 251 -14.39 -14.87 -17.68
CA TYR A 251 -14.03 -16.25 -17.40
C TYR A 251 -13.36 -16.92 -18.62
N ALA A 252 -12.26 -17.62 -18.36
CA ALA A 252 -11.67 -18.60 -19.25
C ALA A 252 -11.24 -19.82 -18.41
N HIS A 253 -11.26 -21.02 -18.99
CA HIS A 253 -10.80 -22.23 -18.28
C HIS A 253 -9.37 -22.08 -17.72
N SER A 254 -8.53 -21.29 -18.39
CA SER A 254 -7.16 -20.98 -17.99
C SER A 254 -6.99 -19.62 -17.30
N PHE A 255 -8.00 -19.11 -16.59
CA PHE A 255 -7.97 -17.77 -15.97
C PHE A 255 -6.77 -17.52 -15.04
N LEU A 256 -6.15 -18.57 -14.48
CA LEU A 256 -4.93 -18.44 -13.67
C LEU A 256 -3.66 -18.10 -14.48
N ARG A 257 -3.65 -18.38 -15.79
CA ARG A 257 -2.53 -18.07 -16.70
C ARG A 257 -2.66 -16.71 -17.37
N ALA A 258 -3.87 -16.16 -17.41
CA ALA A 258 -4.19 -14.85 -17.94
C ALA A 258 -3.88 -13.72 -16.94
#